data_AF-A0A971EDU9-F1
#
_entry.id   AF-A0A971EDU9-F1
#
_cell.length_a   1.000
_cell.length_b   1.000
_cell.length_c   1.000
_cell.angle_alpha   90.00
_cell.angle_beta   90.00
_cell.angle_gamma   90.00
#
_symmetry.space_group_name_H-M   'P 1'
#
loop_
_entity.id
_entity.type
_entity.pdbx_description
1 polymer ?
#
loop_
_entity_poly.entity_id
_entity_poly.type
_entity_poly.pdbx_seq_one_letter_code
_entity_poly.pdbx_strand_id
1 'polypeptide(L)'
;IAIHTPIGIVLHTGDIKLDQTPVDGQVVDFRKLAKLGEKGVLVFLGDSTNADKPGFTMSEKVVGNTFDDLFGRCEGRIIVTTFASNVHRIQQVISTAHNYGRKVCVIGRSMINNVKIACELGYMNIPEGIFIDQEDISKYPPNRIVIVTTGSQGEPMSALTRMATADHRWVGIEPDDTVIISATPIPGNEKLVARTVDLLFREGAEVIYEKSMGVHVSGHAAQEELKILLNLIRPKFFIPVHGEYRHLMKHARLAESLGIPRSHIFVAENGQIIEVSRKKASIAGKVTAGKILVDGLGVGDVGNIVLRDRKQLSQDGIMIVVVTIQKDTGEVLAGPDIVTRGFVYVRESEQLIEDAKERVKEALDLCIQRKITEWAVIKAQVRDRLGKHLYEKTGRRPMILPIIMEV
;
A
#
# COMPACT_ATOMS: atom_id res chain seq x y z
N ILE A 1 16.07 8.66 18.26
CA ILE A 1 17.35 9.31 17.87
C ILE A 1 17.41 10.73 18.41
N ALA A 2 18.48 11.13 19.10
CA ALA A 2 18.69 12.51 19.57
C ALA A 2 19.80 13.19 18.75
N ILE A 3 19.49 14.30 18.09
CA ILE A 3 20.40 15.09 17.28
C ILE A 3 20.79 16.33 18.09
N HIS A 4 22.08 16.44 18.42
CA HIS A 4 22.61 17.56 19.18
C HIS A 4 23.08 18.65 18.22
N THR A 5 22.51 19.85 18.36
CA THR A 5 22.90 21.04 17.58
C THR A 5 23.41 22.15 18.51
N PRO A 6 24.12 23.17 18.01
CA PRO A 6 24.56 24.31 18.83
C PRO A 6 23.41 25.09 19.52
N ILE A 7 22.18 24.94 19.02
CA ILE A 7 21.02 25.65 19.57
C ILE A 7 20.13 24.78 20.46
N GLY A 8 20.24 23.46 20.42
CA GLY A 8 19.47 22.55 21.26
C GLY A 8 19.33 21.14 20.71
N ILE A 9 18.58 20.30 21.43
CA ILE A 9 18.37 18.90 21.08
C ILE A 9 17.13 18.76 20.18
N VAL A 10 17.28 18.09 19.03
CA VAL A 10 16.16 17.62 18.21
C VAL A 10 15.99 16.13 18.48
N LEU A 11 14.85 15.73 19.03
CA LEU A 11 14.54 14.34 19.33
C LEU A 11 13.57 13.81 18.29
N HIS A 12 13.96 12.75 17.59
CA HIS A 12 13.09 11.98 16.70
C HIS A 12 12.78 10.64 17.34
N THR A 13 11.49 10.32 17.52
CA THR A 13 11.02 9.03 18.05
C THR A 13 11.50 7.86 17.19
N GLY A 14 11.33 7.98 15.88
CA GLY A 14 11.23 6.83 15.00
C GLY A 14 9.80 6.27 15.11
N ASP A 15 9.55 5.13 14.50
CA ASP A 15 8.29 4.43 14.72
C ASP A 15 8.36 3.72 16.07
N ILE A 16 7.36 3.92 16.94
CA ILE A 16 7.47 3.46 18.33
C ILE A 16 6.14 3.04 18.91
N LYS A 17 6.17 1.99 19.73
CA LYS A 17 5.20 1.71 20.80
C LYS A 17 5.92 1.50 22.13
N LEU A 18 5.23 1.69 23.24
CA LEU A 18 5.76 1.53 24.59
C LEU A 18 5.42 0.14 25.16
N ASP A 19 5.85 -0.91 24.45
CA ASP A 19 5.64 -2.30 24.88
C ASP A 19 6.42 -2.61 26.17
N GLN A 20 5.71 -3.04 27.20
CA GLN A 20 6.28 -3.35 28.51
C GLN A 20 6.75 -4.81 28.62
N THR A 21 6.31 -5.66 27.70
CA THR A 21 6.64 -7.09 27.64
C THR A 21 7.01 -7.51 26.21
N PRO A 22 7.97 -6.84 25.56
CA PRO A 22 8.38 -7.17 24.20
C PRO A 22 9.00 -8.56 24.11
N VAL A 23 8.93 -9.17 22.93
CA VAL A 23 9.34 -10.57 22.67
C VAL A 23 10.82 -10.81 22.94
N ASP A 24 11.66 -9.86 22.55
CA ASP A 24 13.11 -9.88 22.71
C ASP A 24 13.56 -9.41 24.10
N GLY A 25 12.62 -9.02 24.97
CA GLY A 25 12.90 -8.45 26.29
C GLY A 25 13.48 -7.03 26.27
N GLN A 26 13.65 -6.41 25.10
CA GLN A 26 14.23 -5.08 24.97
C GLN A 26 13.16 -3.99 25.10
N VAL A 27 12.94 -3.55 26.33
CA VAL A 27 11.99 -2.47 26.64
C VAL A 27 12.53 -1.10 26.22
N VAL A 28 11.61 -0.16 25.96
CA VAL A 28 11.94 1.24 25.73
C VAL A 28 12.71 1.82 26.92
N ASP A 29 13.83 2.49 26.65
CA ASP A 29 14.67 3.09 27.69
C ASP A 29 14.08 4.44 28.16
N PHE A 30 13.09 4.35 29.05
CA PHE A 30 12.44 5.52 29.66
C PHE A 30 13.42 6.41 30.43
N ARG A 31 14.50 5.86 30.99
CA ARG A 31 15.51 6.62 31.74
C ARG A 31 16.29 7.54 30.81
N LYS A 32 16.71 7.04 29.64
CA LYS A 32 17.36 7.88 28.62
C LYS A 32 16.42 8.96 28.09
N LEU A 33 15.14 8.66 27.87
CA LEU A 33 14.15 9.63 27.42
C LEU A 33 13.94 10.74 28.48
N ALA A 34 13.75 10.38 29.75
CA ALA A 34 13.61 11.34 30.84
C ALA A 34 14.84 12.25 30.98
N LYS A 35 16.05 11.67 30.91
CA LYS A 35 17.31 12.44 30.94
C LYS A 35 17.44 13.43 29.77
N LEU A 36 16.91 13.08 28.60
CA LEU A 36 16.86 14.02 27.46
C LEU A 36 15.85 15.14 27.72
N GLY A 37 14.69 14.83 28.29
CA GLY A 37 13.71 15.83 28.71
C GLY A 37 14.26 16.82 29.74
N GLU A 38 14.98 16.32 30.76
CA GLU A 38 15.65 17.16 31.77
C GLU A 38 16.70 18.10 31.18
N LYS A 39 17.44 17.66 30.16
CA LYS A 39 18.41 18.50 29.43
C LYS A 39 17.75 19.59 28.59
N GLY A 40 16.43 19.51 28.36
CA GLY A 40 15.67 20.42 27.53
C GLY A 40 15.72 20.03 26.05
N VAL A 41 14.63 19.39 25.57
CA VAL A 41 14.45 19.11 24.15
C VAL A 41 13.90 20.33 23.43
N LEU A 42 14.61 20.81 22.41
CA LEU A 42 14.21 21.98 21.62
C LEU A 42 13.07 21.63 20.66
N VAL A 43 13.22 20.54 19.91
CA VAL A 43 12.22 20.06 18.94
C VAL A 43 11.98 18.58 19.16
N PHE A 44 10.72 18.17 19.19
CA PHE A 44 10.33 16.77 19.20
C PHE A 44 9.55 16.40 17.94
N LEU A 45 10.02 15.38 17.24
CA LEU A 45 9.42 14.75 16.06
C LEU A 45 8.80 13.42 16.50
N GLY A 46 7.47 13.39 16.64
CA GLY A 46 6.71 12.26 17.17
C GLY A 46 5.94 11.49 16.10
N ASP A 47 6.08 10.16 16.07
CA ASP A 47 5.23 9.25 15.29
C ASP A 47 3.75 9.48 15.63
N SER A 48 2.93 9.68 14.59
CA SER A 48 1.52 10.06 14.72
C SER A 48 0.57 8.97 14.26
N THR A 49 1.07 7.83 13.77
CA THR A 49 0.30 6.80 13.05
C THR A 49 -0.99 6.41 13.76
N ASN A 50 -0.94 6.22 15.07
CA ASN A 50 -2.07 5.81 15.92
C ASN A 50 -2.57 6.94 16.85
N ALA A 51 -2.31 8.21 16.54
CA ALA A 51 -2.78 9.33 17.35
C ALA A 51 -4.32 9.47 17.39
N ASP A 52 -5.03 8.79 16.51
CA ASP A 52 -6.49 8.69 16.50
C ASP A 52 -7.03 7.51 17.32
N LYS A 53 -6.17 6.65 17.88
CA LYS A 53 -6.54 5.48 18.69
C LYS A 53 -6.44 5.80 20.19
N PRO A 54 -7.54 5.72 20.96
CA PRO A 54 -7.49 5.93 22.40
C PRO A 54 -6.80 4.75 23.11
N GLY A 55 -6.39 4.97 24.36
CA GLY A 55 -5.84 3.92 25.21
C GLY A 55 -4.38 3.57 24.88
N PHE A 56 -4.03 2.32 25.13
CA PHE A 56 -2.70 1.75 24.93
C PHE A 56 -2.73 0.70 23.82
N THR A 57 -1.66 0.63 23.04
CA THR A 57 -1.39 -0.49 22.14
C THR A 57 -1.02 -1.72 22.97
N MET A 58 -1.65 -2.85 22.67
CA MET A 58 -1.37 -4.11 23.37
C MET A 58 0.06 -4.60 23.09
N SER A 59 0.61 -5.35 24.05
CA SER A 59 1.91 -5.98 23.91
C SER A 59 1.93 -7.03 22.81
N GLU A 60 3.07 -7.18 22.15
CA GLU A 60 3.32 -8.25 21.18
C GLU A 60 3.21 -9.65 21.81
N LYS A 61 3.46 -9.77 23.12
CA LYS A 61 3.34 -11.03 23.86
C LYS A 61 1.91 -11.57 23.89
N VAL A 62 0.90 -10.69 23.83
CA VAL A 62 -0.51 -11.10 23.77
C VAL A 62 -0.76 -11.94 22.52
N VAL A 63 -0.14 -11.58 21.40
CA VAL A 63 -0.28 -12.34 20.13
C VAL A 63 0.31 -13.74 20.27
N GLY A 64 1.42 -13.89 21.01
CA GLY A 64 2.03 -15.19 21.30
C GLY A 64 1.10 -16.11 22.09
N ASN A 65 0.39 -15.57 23.09
CA ASN A 65 -0.61 -16.34 23.84
C ASN A 65 -1.77 -16.80 22.94
N THR A 66 -2.23 -15.91 22.05
CA THR A 66 -3.26 -16.27 21.06
C THR A 66 -2.77 -17.37 20.11
N PHE A 67 -1.51 -17.31 19.66
CA PHE A 67 -0.97 -18.41 18.84
C PHE A 67 -0.92 -19.72 19.60
N ASP A 68 -0.53 -19.72 20.87
CA ASP A 68 -0.51 -20.92 21.71
C ASP A 68 -1.91 -21.56 21.79
N ASP A 69 -2.92 -20.76 22.13
CA ASP A 69 -4.32 -21.20 22.19
C ASP A 69 -4.83 -21.76 20.86
N LEU A 70 -4.51 -21.12 19.74
CA LEU A 70 -4.94 -21.54 18.41
C LEU A 70 -4.23 -22.83 17.98
N PHE A 71 -2.92 -22.92 18.17
CA PHE A 71 -2.12 -24.08 17.75
C PHE A 71 -2.53 -25.34 18.50
N GLY A 72 -2.93 -25.22 19.77
CA GLY A 72 -3.44 -26.33 20.57
C GLY A 72 -4.82 -26.85 20.17
N ARG A 73 -5.61 -26.05 19.42
CA ARG A 73 -6.97 -26.43 19.00
C ARG A 73 -7.05 -26.92 17.56
N CYS A 74 -6.08 -26.56 16.71
CA CYS A 74 -6.09 -26.93 15.30
C CYS A 74 -5.72 -28.40 15.11
N GLU A 75 -6.56 -29.17 14.41
CA GLU A 75 -6.29 -30.57 14.05
C GLU A 75 -5.59 -30.71 12.70
N GLY A 76 -5.79 -29.78 11.76
CA GLY A 76 -5.14 -29.78 10.45
C GLY A 76 -3.85 -28.97 10.37
N ARG A 77 -3.51 -28.51 9.15
CA ARG A 77 -2.36 -27.61 8.92
C ARG A 77 -2.71 -26.21 9.42
N ILE A 78 -1.70 -25.48 9.85
CA ILE A 78 -1.84 -24.08 10.23
C ILE A 78 -1.08 -23.22 9.23
N ILE A 79 -1.74 -22.25 8.62
CA ILE A 79 -1.13 -21.32 7.67
C ILE A 79 -1.17 -19.93 8.27
N VAL A 80 -0.02 -19.40 8.68
CA VAL A 80 0.09 -18.06 9.27
C VAL A 80 0.65 -17.08 8.24
N THR A 81 -0.09 -16.02 7.93
CA THR A 81 0.42 -14.90 7.14
C THR A 81 0.68 -13.69 8.01
N THR A 82 1.80 -13.01 7.78
CA THR A 82 2.15 -11.76 8.46
C THR A 82 3.10 -10.91 7.61
N PHE A 83 3.48 -9.73 8.08
CA PHE A 83 4.52 -8.93 7.44
C PHE A 83 5.87 -9.63 7.57
N ALA A 84 6.55 -9.84 6.46
CA ALA A 84 7.87 -10.48 6.45
C ALA A 84 8.92 -9.73 7.29
N SER A 85 8.74 -8.43 7.51
CA SER A 85 9.60 -7.60 8.37
C SER A 85 9.31 -7.75 9.86
N ASN A 86 8.20 -8.38 10.26
CA ASN A 86 7.88 -8.58 11.68
C ASN A 86 8.56 -9.86 12.20
N VAL A 87 9.88 -9.75 12.40
CA VAL A 87 10.76 -10.84 12.88
C VAL A 87 10.27 -11.42 14.20
N HIS A 88 9.80 -10.59 15.13
CA HIS A 88 9.29 -11.03 16.42
C HIS A 88 8.02 -11.88 16.30
N ARG A 89 7.11 -11.52 15.38
CA ARG A 89 5.90 -12.32 15.10
C ARG A 89 6.27 -13.67 14.49
N ILE A 90 7.21 -13.69 13.56
CA ILE A 90 7.69 -14.93 12.93
C ILE A 90 8.36 -15.83 13.98
N GLN A 91 9.20 -15.27 14.85
CA GLN A 91 9.82 -16.00 15.95
C GLN A 91 8.78 -16.64 16.86
N GLN A 92 7.72 -15.91 17.25
CA GLN A 92 6.64 -16.47 18.06
C GLN A 92 5.98 -17.67 17.36
N VAL A 93 5.66 -17.55 16.06
CA VAL A 93 5.07 -18.66 15.29
C VAL A 93 5.98 -19.89 15.28
N ILE A 94 7.28 -19.70 15.05
CA ILE A 94 8.27 -20.79 15.04
C ILE A 94 8.39 -21.43 16.43
N SER A 95 8.46 -20.62 17.48
CA SER A 95 8.55 -21.09 18.86
C SER A 95 7.28 -21.87 19.27
N THR A 96 6.09 -21.37 18.95
CA THR A 96 4.84 -22.09 19.22
C THR A 96 4.77 -23.38 18.40
N ALA A 97 5.15 -23.36 17.11
CA ALA A 97 5.23 -24.57 16.29
C ALA A 97 6.13 -25.64 16.93
N HIS A 98 7.30 -25.23 17.46
CA HIS A 98 8.21 -26.12 18.15
C HIS A 98 7.57 -26.78 19.38
N ASN A 99 6.88 -26.00 20.22
CA ASN A 99 6.24 -26.46 21.44
C ASN A 99 5.15 -27.51 21.18
N TYR A 100 4.40 -27.35 20.07
CA TYR A 100 3.39 -28.33 19.63
C TYR A 100 3.97 -29.43 18.74
N GLY A 101 5.30 -29.49 18.59
CA GLY A 101 6.00 -30.51 17.80
C GLY A 101 5.65 -30.46 16.31
N ARG A 102 5.32 -29.28 15.78
CA ARG A 102 5.05 -29.06 14.36
C ARG A 102 6.33 -28.60 13.64
N LYS A 103 6.46 -29.02 12.38
CA LYS A 103 7.47 -28.55 11.43
C LYS A 103 6.98 -27.26 10.77
N VAL A 104 7.93 -26.38 10.44
CA VAL A 104 7.65 -25.09 9.84
C VAL A 104 8.14 -25.06 8.39
N CYS A 105 7.29 -24.61 7.47
CA CYS A 105 7.69 -24.28 6.11
C CYS A 105 7.52 -22.78 5.87
N VAL A 106 8.57 -22.11 5.38
CA VAL A 106 8.55 -20.68 5.09
C VAL A 106 8.33 -20.45 3.60
N ILE A 107 7.26 -19.72 3.25
CA ILE A 107 6.86 -19.52 1.86
C ILE A 107 6.83 -18.04 1.49
N GLY A 108 7.52 -17.72 0.39
CA GLY A 108 7.62 -16.37 -0.16
C GLY A 108 9.03 -15.80 -0.01
N ARG A 109 9.55 -15.24 -1.11
CA ARG A 109 10.95 -14.76 -1.20
C ARG A 109 11.32 -13.78 -0.08
N SER A 110 10.46 -12.79 0.18
CA SER A 110 10.73 -11.80 1.23
C SER A 110 10.75 -12.42 2.63
N MET A 111 9.89 -13.42 2.88
CA MET A 111 9.86 -14.11 4.17
C MET A 111 11.13 -14.94 4.37
N ILE A 112 11.50 -15.75 3.37
CA ILE A 112 12.73 -16.55 3.39
C ILE A 112 13.97 -15.68 3.60
N ASN A 113 14.08 -14.57 2.85
CA ASN A 113 15.21 -13.66 2.95
C ASN A 113 15.30 -13.01 4.34
N ASN A 114 14.19 -12.48 4.86
CA ASN A 114 14.18 -11.84 6.17
C ASN A 114 14.46 -12.83 7.29
N VAL A 115 13.93 -14.06 7.18
CA VAL A 115 14.21 -15.12 8.15
C VAL A 115 15.70 -15.44 8.17
N LYS A 116 16.31 -15.65 7.00
CA LYS A 116 17.74 -15.93 6.88
C LYS A 116 18.60 -14.81 7.48
N ILE A 117 18.35 -13.56 7.09
CA ILE A 117 19.12 -12.40 7.58
C ILE A 117 18.97 -12.24 9.10
N ALA A 118 17.75 -12.39 9.63
CA ALA A 118 17.52 -12.28 11.06
C ALA A 118 18.23 -13.38 11.87
N CYS A 119 18.35 -14.59 11.33
CA CYS A 119 19.14 -15.66 11.95
C CYS A 119 20.64 -15.33 11.93
N GLU A 120 21.17 -14.91 10.79
CA GLU A 120 22.58 -14.53 10.63
C GLU A 120 23.00 -13.40 11.58
N LEU A 121 22.08 -12.46 11.84
CA LEU A 121 22.29 -11.33 12.75
C LEU A 121 21.95 -11.64 14.22
N GLY A 122 21.45 -12.84 14.54
CA GLY A 122 21.10 -13.24 15.90
C GLY A 122 19.78 -12.66 16.45
N TYR A 123 18.91 -12.12 15.60
CA TYR A 123 17.58 -11.65 15.98
C TYR A 123 16.54 -12.77 16.07
N MET A 124 16.83 -13.95 15.50
CA MET A 124 16.00 -15.14 15.66
C MET A 124 16.80 -16.34 16.10
N ASN A 125 16.19 -17.12 16.98
CA ASN A 125 16.68 -18.41 17.42
C ASN A 125 15.76 -19.50 16.88
N ILE A 126 16.32 -20.39 16.07
CA ILE A 126 15.57 -21.40 15.34
C ILE A 126 15.94 -22.78 15.89
N PRO A 127 14.98 -23.51 16.47
CA PRO A 127 15.22 -24.87 16.93
C PRO A 127 15.73 -25.77 15.81
N GLU A 128 16.70 -26.62 16.12
CA GLU A 128 17.32 -27.50 15.13
C GLU A 128 16.29 -28.46 14.50
N GLY A 129 16.36 -28.60 13.18
CA GLY A 129 15.49 -29.49 12.41
C GLY A 129 14.01 -29.10 12.37
N ILE A 130 13.62 -27.88 12.79
CA ILE A 130 12.21 -27.46 12.72
C ILE A 130 11.75 -27.14 11.30
N PHE A 131 12.66 -26.64 10.46
CA PHE A 131 12.33 -26.25 9.09
C PHE A 131 12.28 -27.44 8.15
N ILE A 132 11.34 -27.35 7.21
CA ILE A 132 11.20 -28.25 6.07
C ILE A 132 11.04 -27.44 4.79
N ASP A 133 11.46 -28.02 3.67
CA ASP A 133 11.29 -27.42 2.36
C ASP A 133 9.83 -27.57 1.87
N GLN A 134 9.44 -26.77 0.88
CA GLN A 134 8.05 -26.73 0.39
C GLN A 134 7.66 -28.05 -0.29
N GLU A 135 8.62 -28.71 -0.91
CA GLU A 135 8.49 -30.01 -1.55
C GLU A 135 8.23 -31.15 -0.56
N ASP A 136 8.58 -30.93 0.71
CA ASP A 136 8.50 -31.95 1.77
C ASP A 136 7.21 -31.87 2.57
N ILE A 137 6.37 -30.84 2.38
CA ILE A 137 5.13 -30.63 3.15
C ILE A 137 4.24 -31.88 3.12
N SER A 138 4.08 -32.52 1.96
CA SER A 138 3.23 -33.70 1.78
C SER A 138 3.78 -34.98 2.44
N LYS A 139 5.04 -34.97 2.90
CA LYS A 139 5.68 -36.10 3.58
C LYS A 139 5.33 -36.17 5.07
N TYR A 140 4.70 -35.14 5.62
CA TYR A 140 4.32 -35.05 7.03
C TYR A 140 2.79 -35.06 7.17
N PRO A 141 2.27 -35.55 8.30
CA PRO A 141 0.83 -35.48 8.55
C PRO A 141 0.39 -34.01 8.73
N PRO A 142 -0.84 -33.64 8.30
CA PRO A 142 -1.33 -32.26 8.35
C PRO A 142 -1.17 -31.56 9.71
N ASN A 143 -1.48 -32.28 10.79
CA ASN A 143 -1.39 -31.81 12.18
C ASN A 143 0.05 -31.54 12.67
N ARG A 144 1.06 -31.85 11.86
CA ARG A 144 2.48 -31.57 12.13
C ARG A 144 3.01 -30.42 11.27
N ILE A 145 2.18 -29.75 10.48
CA ILE A 145 2.63 -28.69 9.56
C ILE A 145 2.15 -27.31 10.02
N VAL A 146 3.08 -26.36 9.96
CA VAL A 146 2.84 -24.92 10.04
C VAL A 146 3.49 -24.26 8.83
N ILE A 147 2.74 -23.44 8.11
CA ILE A 147 3.22 -22.68 6.96
C ILE A 147 3.27 -21.21 7.36
N VAL A 148 4.45 -20.59 7.30
CA VAL A 148 4.60 -19.14 7.49
C VAL A 148 4.75 -18.49 6.13
N THR A 149 3.80 -17.64 5.75
CA THR A 149 3.67 -17.18 4.37
C THR A 149 3.52 -15.66 4.23
N THR A 150 3.81 -15.16 3.04
CA THR A 150 3.50 -13.78 2.61
C THR A 150 2.05 -13.66 2.14
N GLY A 151 1.56 -12.44 1.95
CA GLY A 151 0.22 -12.19 1.38
C GLY A 151 -0.82 -11.68 2.35
N SER A 152 -0.39 -11.16 3.50
CA SER A 152 -1.28 -10.62 4.53
C SER A 152 -2.11 -9.41 4.09
N GLN A 153 -1.80 -8.81 2.93
CA GLN A 153 -2.53 -7.67 2.35
C GLN A 153 -3.31 -8.04 1.08
N GLY A 154 -3.43 -9.33 0.76
CA GLY A 154 -4.14 -9.81 -0.43
C GLY A 154 -3.44 -9.47 -1.74
N GLU A 155 -2.11 -9.28 -1.72
CA GLU A 155 -1.36 -8.95 -2.92
C GLU A 155 -1.50 -10.10 -3.95
N PRO A 156 -1.85 -9.82 -5.23
CA PRO A 156 -2.23 -10.87 -6.18
C PRO A 156 -1.19 -11.98 -6.39
N MET A 157 0.09 -11.62 -6.39
CA MET A 157 1.20 -12.56 -6.63
C MET A 157 1.81 -13.12 -5.33
N SER A 158 1.23 -12.80 -4.18
CA SER A 158 1.71 -13.32 -2.90
C SER A 158 1.38 -14.80 -2.73
N ALA A 159 2.14 -15.47 -1.86
CA ALA A 159 1.98 -16.90 -1.66
C ALA A 159 0.58 -17.27 -1.14
N LEU A 160 0.05 -16.55 -0.14
CA LEU A 160 -1.31 -16.82 0.37
C LEU A 160 -2.39 -16.64 -0.70
N THR A 161 -2.34 -15.55 -1.47
CA THR A 161 -3.35 -15.32 -2.52
C THR A 161 -3.30 -16.42 -3.58
N ARG A 162 -2.11 -16.88 -3.97
CA ARG A 162 -1.97 -18.01 -4.91
C ARG A 162 -2.48 -19.33 -4.33
N MET A 163 -2.33 -19.56 -3.02
CA MET A 163 -2.93 -20.72 -2.35
C MET A 163 -4.46 -20.62 -2.39
N ALA A 164 -5.02 -19.45 -2.07
CA ALA A 164 -6.46 -19.18 -2.09
C ALA A 164 -7.09 -19.29 -3.48
N THR A 165 -6.34 -19.02 -4.55
CA THR A 165 -6.81 -19.20 -5.95
C THR A 165 -6.43 -20.55 -6.55
N ALA A 166 -5.93 -21.51 -5.75
CA ALA A 166 -5.46 -22.82 -6.21
C ALA A 166 -4.37 -22.77 -7.31
N ASP A 167 -3.54 -21.73 -7.33
CA ASP A 167 -2.43 -21.52 -8.28
C ASP A 167 -1.04 -21.76 -7.64
N HIS A 168 -0.97 -22.03 -6.33
CA HIS A 168 0.30 -22.27 -5.67
C HIS A 168 0.81 -23.70 -5.92
N ARG A 169 2.00 -23.83 -6.51
CA ARG A 169 2.58 -25.10 -7.00
C ARG A 169 2.62 -26.23 -5.97
N TRP A 170 2.93 -25.91 -4.71
CA TRP A 170 3.21 -26.91 -3.68
C TRP A 170 2.13 -27.03 -2.59
N VAL A 171 1.21 -26.06 -2.52
CA VAL A 171 0.27 -25.94 -1.39
C VAL A 171 -1.09 -25.54 -1.94
N GLY A 172 -2.04 -26.47 -1.92
CA GLY A 172 -3.46 -26.18 -2.09
C GLY A 172 -4.13 -26.08 -0.72
N ILE A 173 -5.19 -25.27 -0.60
CA ILE A 173 -5.98 -25.19 0.62
C ILE A 173 -6.85 -26.44 0.76
N GLU A 174 -6.95 -26.97 1.97
CA GLU A 174 -7.75 -28.15 2.32
C GLU A 174 -8.82 -27.79 3.38
N PRO A 175 -9.96 -28.51 3.46
CA PRO A 175 -11.05 -28.18 4.39
C PRO A 175 -10.70 -28.14 5.88
N ASP A 176 -9.65 -28.84 6.30
CA ASP A 176 -9.21 -28.87 7.72
C ASP A 176 -8.10 -27.84 8.01
N ASP A 177 -7.74 -27.01 7.03
CA ASP A 177 -6.73 -25.96 7.24
C ASP A 177 -7.28 -24.83 8.10
N THR A 178 -6.43 -24.34 9.00
CA THR A 178 -6.66 -23.07 9.69
C THR A 178 -5.70 -22.00 9.16
N VAL A 179 -6.25 -20.93 8.60
CA VAL A 179 -5.49 -19.79 8.09
C VAL A 179 -5.57 -18.63 9.08
N ILE A 180 -4.43 -18.21 9.60
CA ILE A 180 -4.30 -17.09 10.53
C ILE A 180 -3.73 -15.87 9.81
N ILE A 181 -4.54 -14.84 9.63
CA ILE A 181 -4.12 -13.55 9.08
C ILE A 181 -3.65 -12.65 10.23
N SER A 182 -2.35 -12.74 10.52
CA SER A 182 -1.68 -12.02 11.60
C SER A 182 -1.23 -10.62 11.16
N ALA A 183 -2.15 -9.87 10.56
CA ALA A 183 -1.97 -8.49 10.10
C ALA A 183 -3.31 -7.74 10.07
N THR A 184 -3.27 -6.42 10.09
CA THR A 184 -4.44 -5.58 9.76
C THR A 184 -4.33 -5.10 8.31
N PRO A 185 -5.42 -5.06 7.53
CA PRO A 185 -5.42 -4.43 6.22
C PRO A 185 -4.95 -2.98 6.31
N ILE A 186 -3.94 -2.64 5.51
CA ILE A 186 -3.48 -1.27 5.31
C ILE A 186 -4.57 -0.52 4.52
N PRO A 187 -4.87 0.75 4.85
CA PRO A 187 -5.85 1.54 4.10
C PRO A 187 -5.66 1.46 2.58
N GLY A 188 -6.70 1.04 1.86
CA GLY A 188 -6.70 0.80 0.43
C GLY A 188 -6.65 -0.69 0.03
N ASN A 189 -6.18 -1.57 0.91
CA ASN A 189 -6.06 -3.01 0.66
C ASN A 189 -7.24 -3.83 1.18
N GLU A 190 -8.24 -3.21 1.81
CA GLU A 190 -9.36 -3.90 2.47
C GLU A 190 -10.09 -4.84 1.50
N LYS A 191 -10.32 -4.39 0.27
CA LYS A 191 -10.98 -5.20 -0.78
C LYS A 191 -10.14 -6.40 -1.21
N LEU A 192 -8.81 -6.27 -1.25
CA LEU A 192 -7.91 -7.34 -1.63
C LEU A 192 -7.89 -8.41 -0.55
N VAL A 193 -7.74 -8.01 0.72
CA VAL A 193 -7.78 -8.93 1.87
C VAL A 193 -9.13 -9.64 1.95
N ALA A 194 -10.25 -8.90 1.84
CA ALA A 194 -11.58 -9.49 1.88
C ALA A 194 -11.77 -10.55 0.78
N ARG A 195 -11.32 -10.27 -0.44
CA ARG A 195 -11.37 -11.25 -1.54
C ARG A 195 -10.54 -12.49 -1.23
N THR A 196 -9.34 -12.34 -0.69
CA THR A 196 -8.51 -13.50 -0.30
C THR A 196 -9.20 -14.32 0.79
N VAL A 197 -9.80 -13.68 1.80
CA VAL A 197 -10.58 -14.35 2.84
C VAL A 197 -11.76 -15.13 2.26
N ASP A 198 -12.55 -14.52 1.36
CA ASP A 198 -13.69 -15.18 0.71
C ASP A 198 -13.25 -16.42 -0.09
N LEU A 199 -12.11 -16.35 -0.76
CA LEU A 199 -11.54 -17.48 -1.51
C LEU A 199 -11.06 -18.59 -0.58
N LEU A 200 -10.39 -18.26 0.53
CA LEU A 200 -9.96 -19.24 1.53
C LEU A 200 -11.16 -20.00 2.14
N PHE A 201 -12.23 -19.29 2.50
CA PHE A 201 -13.47 -19.93 2.96
C PHE A 201 -14.12 -20.79 1.87
N ARG A 202 -14.04 -20.38 0.60
CA ARG A 202 -14.57 -21.16 -0.52
C ARG A 202 -13.83 -22.49 -0.71
N GLU A 203 -12.52 -22.51 -0.45
CA GLU A 203 -11.72 -23.74 -0.46
C GLU A 203 -11.91 -24.59 0.81
N GLY A 204 -12.70 -24.11 1.77
CA GLY A 204 -13.12 -24.85 2.96
C GLY A 204 -12.29 -24.59 4.21
N ALA A 205 -11.28 -23.72 4.16
CA ALA A 205 -10.47 -23.42 5.34
C ALA A 205 -11.22 -22.58 6.39
N GLU A 206 -10.85 -22.78 7.65
CA GLU A 206 -11.20 -21.87 8.74
C GLU A 206 -10.25 -20.66 8.71
N VAL A 207 -10.78 -19.43 8.71
CA VAL A 207 -9.97 -18.22 8.57
C VAL A 207 -10.10 -17.32 9.81
N ILE A 208 -8.96 -17.08 10.46
CA ILE A 208 -8.82 -16.25 11.67
C ILE A 208 -8.16 -14.93 11.27
N TYR A 209 -8.95 -13.86 11.14
CA TYR A 209 -8.47 -12.57 10.59
C TYR A 209 -8.99 -11.34 11.34
N GLU A 210 -9.88 -11.50 12.31
CA GLU A 210 -10.48 -10.36 13.00
C GLU A 210 -9.56 -9.78 14.07
N LYS A 211 -9.60 -8.45 14.23
CA LYS A 211 -8.85 -7.75 15.29
C LYS A 211 -9.26 -8.18 16.70
N SER A 212 -10.53 -8.55 16.88
CA SER A 212 -11.11 -9.10 18.12
C SER A 212 -10.42 -10.39 18.57
N MET A 213 -9.87 -11.16 17.63
CA MET A 213 -9.27 -12.47 17.89
C MET A 213 -7.84 -12.39 18.43
N GLY A 214 -7.26 -11.19 18.60
CA GLY A 214 -5.95 -11.03 19.26
C GLY A 214 -4.72 -11.42 18.41
N VAL A 215 -4.92 -11.82 17.15
CA VAL A 215 -3.85 -12.29 16.25
C VAL A 215 -2.97 -11.17 15.69
N HIS A 216 -3.24 -9.91 16.01
CA HIS A 216 -2.42 -8.77 15.61
C HIS A 216 -2.53 -7.60 16.58
N VAL A 217 -1.39 -6.98 16.85
CA VAL A 217 -1.29 -5.67 17.49
C VAL A 217 -0.45 -4.74 16.62
N SER A 218 -0.70 -3.43 16.73
CA SER A 218 0.03 -2.42 15.96
C SER A 218 1.46 -2.25 16.47
N GLY A 219 2.37 -1.85 15.59
CA GLY A 219 3.72 -1.42 15.96
C GLY A 219 3.82 0.01 16.50
N HIS A 220 2.72 0.79 16.46
CA HIS A 220 2.72 2.21 16.78
C HIS A 220 1.94 2.55 18.05
N ALA A 221 2.43 3.54 18.79
CA ALA A 221 1.90 4.05 20.05
C ALA A 221 0.50 4.65 19.90
N ALA A 222 -0.43 4.24 20.75
CA ALA A 222 -1.75 4.85 20.90
C ALA A 222 -1.69 6.11 21.80
N GLN A 223 -2.82 6.80 21.96
CA GLN A 223 -2.87 8.12 22.61
C GLN A 223 -2.21 8.16 24.00
N GLU A 224 -2.42 7.18 24.87
CA GLU A 224 -1.85 7.24 26.22
C GLU A 224 -0.32 7.10 26.20
N GLU A 225 0.21 6.29 25.30
CA GLU A 225 1.65 6.12 25.09
C GLU A 225 2.29 7.40 24.51
N LEU A 226 1.61 8.03 23.54
CA LEU A 226 2.04 9.32 22.99
C LEU A 226 2.03 10.42 24.07
N LYS A 227 1.03 10.44 24.97
CA LYS A 227 1.00 11.36 26.11
C LYS A 227 2.17 11.13 27.07
N ILE A 228 2.50 9.87 27.36
CA ILE A 228 3.66 9.52 28.20
C ILE A 228 4.94 10.08 27.58
N LEU A 229 5.14 9.88 26.27
CA LEU A 229 6.30 10.41 25.55
C LEU A 229 6.37 11.94 25.65
N LEU A 230 5.27 12.64 25.35
CA LEU A 230 5.22 14.10 25.43
C LEU A 230 5.52 14.63 26.84
N ASN A 231 4.99 13.98 27.88
CA ASN A 231 5.21 14.37 29.28
C ASN A 231 6.63 14.07 29.80
N LEU A 232 7.28 13.02 29.30
CA LEU A 232 8.67 12.70 29.62
C LEU A 232 9.64 13.63 28.90
N ILE A 233 9.37 13.94 27.64
CA ILE A 233 10.27 14.69 26.77
C ILE A 233 10.16 16.20 27.01
N ARG A 234 8.96 16.70 27.34
CA ARG A 234 8.67 18.13 27.60
C ARG A 234 9.30 19.06 26.56
N PRO A 235 9.01 18.87 25.26
CA PRO A 235 9.69 19.61 24.22
C PRO A 235 9.25 21.07 24.18
N LYS A 236 10.17 21.96 23.81
CA LYS A 236 9.83 23.36 23.58
C LYS A 236 8.94 23.53 22.34
N PHE A 237 9.26 22.84 21.25
CA PHE A 237 8.49 22.81 20.01
C PHE A 237 8.15 21.36 19.64
N PHE A 238 6.93 21.14 19.15
CA PHE A 238 6.47 19.82 18.74
C PHE A 238 6.07 19.81 17.28
N ILE A 239 6.50 18.77 16.57
CA ILE A 239 6.21 18.57 15.15
C ILE A 239 5.73 17.11 15.01
N PRO A 240 4.42 16.87 14.85
CA PRO A 240 3.93 15.53 14.54
C PRO A 240 4.46 15.11 13.17
N VAL A 241 4.99 13.88 13.09
CA VAL A 241 5.49 13.25 11.86
C VAL A 241 4.90 11.84 11.71
N HIS A 242 5.15 11.20 10.57
CA HIS A 242 4.71 9.82 10.27
C HIS A 242 3.18 9.62 10.42
N GLY A 243 2.42 10.06 9.43
CA GLY A 243 0.98 9.85 9.34
C GLY A 243 0.30 10.78 8.33
N GLU A 244 -0.89 10.40 7.87
CA GLU A 244 -1.77 11.30 7.10
C GLU A 244 -2.15 12.55 7.90
N TYR A 245 -2.60 13.60 7.22
CA TYR A 245 -2.92 14.90 7.83
C TYR A 245 -3.86 14.80 9.04
N ARG A 246 -4.87 13.90 8.99
CA ARG A 246 -5.78 13.66 10.11
C ARG A 246 -5.06 13.16 11.38
N HIS A 247 -4.05 12.32 11.23
CA HIS A 247 -3.25 11.80 12.32
C HIS A 247 -2.37 12.90 12.91
N LEU A 248 -1.68 13.66 12.05
CA LEU A 248 -0.84 14.77 12.47
C LEU A 248 -1.65 15.81 13.27
N MET A 249 -2.85 16.13 12.79
CA MET A 249 -3.76 17.06 13.47
C MET A 249 -4.25 16.52 14.82
N LYS A 250 -4.54 15.21 14.92
CA LYS A 250 -4.92 14.58 16.19
C LYS A 250 -3.77 14.59 17.20
N HIS A 251 -2.56 14.29 16.75
CA HIS A 251 -1.37 14.33 17.60
C HIS A 251 -1.03 15.77 18.04
N ALA A 252 -1.21 16.76 17.17
CA ALA A 252 -1.08 18.17 17.53
C ALA A 252 -2.07 18.57 18.63
N ARG A 253 -3.35 18.18 18.51
CA ARG A 253 -4.36 18.44 19.55
C ARG A 253 -4.04 17.73 20.86
N LEU A 254 -3.46 16.53 20.79
CA LEU A 254 -3.00 15.78 21.96
C LEU A 254 -1.86 16.50 22.69
N ALA A 255 -0.91 17.07 21.95
CA ALA A 255 0.16 17.89 22.50
C ALA A 255 -0.37 19.20 23.12
N GLU A 256 -1.35 19.85 22.46
CA GLU A 256 -2.01 21.05 22.96
C GLU A 256 -2.76 20.78 24.29
N SER A 257 -3.47 19.66 24.39
CA SER A 257 -4.19 19.29 25.62
C SER A 257 -3.27 18.94 26.80
N LEU A 258 -2.00 18.65 26.54
CA LEU A 258 -0.95 18.47 27.55
C LEU A 258 -0.23 19.78 27.92
N GLY A 259 -0.67 20.91 27.37
CA GLY A 259 -0.17 22.23 27.73
C GLY A 259 0.98 22.75 26.86
N ILE A 260 1.34 22.07 25.76
CA ILE A 260 2.26 22.65 24.78
C ILE A 260 1.50 23.78 24.05
N PRO A 261 1.99 25.03 24.06
CA PRO A 261 1.28 26.14 23.41
C PRO A 261 1.04 25.86 21.93
N ARG A 262 -0.14 26.18 21.42
CA ARG A 262 -0.46 26.00 20.00
C ARG A 262 0.54 26.66 19.05
N SER A 263 1.10 27.81 19.43
CA SER A 263 2.14 28.52 18.69
C SER A 263 3.48 27.78 18.62
N HIS A 264 3.65 26.71 19.40
CA HIS A 264 4.84 25.86 19.44
C HIS A 264 4.62 24.50 18.76
N ILE A 265 3.44 24.26 18.17
CA ILE A 265 3.09 23.01 17.48
C ILE A 265 2.98 23.26 15.99
N PHE A 266 3.74 22.53 15.18
CA PHE A 266 3.80 22.73 13.73
C PHE A 266 3.37 21.45 12.99
N VAL A 267 2.16 21.48 12.42
CA VAL A 267 1.72 20.46 11.46
C VAL A 267 2.23 20.89 10.08
N ALA A 268 3.24 20.19 9.56
CA ALA A 268 3.87 20.51 8.29
C ALA A 268 3.58 19.47 7.21
N GLU A 269 3.62 19.93 5.96
CA GLU A 269 3.55 19.13 4.75
C GLU A 269 4.95 18.92 4.16
N ASN A 270 5.09 17.88 3.34
CA ASN A 270 6.35 17.58 2.65
C ASN A 270 6.86 18.80 1.86
N GLY A 271 8.10 19.20 2.12
CA GLY A 271 8.75 20.35 1.49
C GLY A 271 8.62 21.66 2.27
N GLN A 272 7.81 21.76 3.33
CA GLN A 272 7.80 22.95 4.16
C GLN A 272 9.06 23.04 5.05
N ILE A 273 9.64 24.23 5.13
CA ILE A 273 10.82 24.52 5.96
C ILE A 273 10.34 25.08 7.30
N ILE A 274 10.67 24.40 8.40
CA ILE A 274 10.47 24.93 9.75
C ILE A 274 11.82 25.47 10.25
N GLU A 275 11.93 26.79 10.36
CA GLU A 275 13.09 27.44 10.96
C GLU A 275 12.92 27.49 12.47
N VAL A 276 13.93 27.02 13.20
CA VAL A 276 13.91 26.95 14.67
C VAL A 276 15.12 27.66 15.25
N SER A 277 14.88 28.49 16.25
CA SER A 277 15.89 29.12 17.09
C SER A 277 15.68 28.72 18.56
N ARG A 278 16.58 29.13 19.45
CA ARG A 278 16.42 28.91 20.91
C ARG A 278 15.12 29.50 21.47
N LYS A 279 14.52 30.51 20.83
CA LYS A 279 13.35 31.25 21.37
C LYS A 279 12.09 31.11 20.54
N LYS A 280 12.19 31.11 19.21
CA LYS A 280 11.08 31.09 18.26
C LYS A 280 11.23 29.98 17.23
N ALA A 281 10.11 29.52 16.68
CA ALA A 281 10.05 28.66 15.51
C ALA A 281 8.95 29.16 14.56
N SER A 282 9.15 29.02 13.26
CA SER A 282 8.19 29.45 12.24
C SER A 282 8.37 28.69 10.94
N ILE A 283 7.30 28.59 10.15
CA ILE A 283 7.40 28.11 8.76
C ILE A 283 8.05 29.22 7.93
N ALA A 284 9.25 28.96 7.40
CA ALA A 284 10.09 29.96 6.75
C ALA A 284 10.09 29.88 5.21
N GLY A 285 9.46 28.85 4.64
CA GLY A 285 9.39 28.69 3.19
C GLY A 285 9.04 27.27 2.76
N LYS A 286 9.30 26.99 1.48
CA LYS A 286 9.14 25.67 0.87
C LYS A 286 10.35 25.33 0.01
N VAL A 287 10.74 24.06 -0.01
CA VAL A 287 11.65 23.47 -0.98
C VAL A 287 10.88 22.59 -1.96
N THR A 288 11.48 22.32 -3.11
CA THR A 288 10.93 21.36 -4.08
C THR A 288 10.86 19.98 -3.43
N ALA A 289 9.63 19.48 -3.26
CA ALA A 289 9.34 18.14 -2.78
C ALA A 289 8.20 17.54 -3.62
N GLY A 290 8.23 16.23 -3.82
CA GLY A 290 7.26 15.56 -4.65
C GLY A 290 7.45 14.05 -4.64
N LYS A 291 6.58 13.36 -5.37
CA LYS A 291 6.65 11.91 -5.56
C LYS A 291 7.37 11.64 -6.87
N ILE A 292 8.30 10.70 -6.86
CA ILE A 292 8.88 10.12 -8.07
C ILE A 292 8.27 8.72 -8.20
N LEU A 293 7.66 8.44 -9.35
CA LEU A 293 7.05 7.15 -9.62
C LEU A 293 8.08 6.21 -10.24
N VAL A 294 7.97 4.92 -9.93
CA VAL A 294 8.85 3.86 -10.46
C VAL A 294 7.95 2.82 -11.11
N ASP A 295 8.23 2.49 -12.37
CA ASP A 295 7.49 1.48 -13.15
C ASP A 295 8.48 0.54 -13.85
N GLY A 296 8.57 -0.70 -13.39
CA GLY A 296 9.56 -1.66 -13.85
C GLY A 296 11.00 -1.20 -13.58
N LEU A 297 11.76 -0.97 -14.65
CA LEU A 297 13.14 -0.45 -14.60
C LEU A 297 13.20 1.08 -14.69
N GLY A 298 12.08 1.73 -15.01
CA GLY A 298 11.99 3.17 -15.17
C GLY A 298 11.84 3.88 -13.83
N VAL A 299 12.65 4.93 -13.61
CA VAL A 299 12.55 5.82 -12.44
C VAL A 299 12.22 7.23 -12.95
N GLY A 300 11.02 7.71 -12.62
CA GLY A 300 10.54 9.04 -13.00
C GLY A 300 10.10 9.20 -14.46
N ASP A 301 10.09 8.11 -15.24
CA ASP A 301 9.58 8.06 -16.61
C ASP A 301 8.04 8.11 -16.67
N VAL A 302 7.38 7.63 -15.63
CA VAL A 302 5.93 7.76 -15.47
C VAL A 302 5.58 9.10 -14.80
N GLY A 303 5.19 10.07 -15.63
CA GLY A 303 4.66 11.35 -15.18
C GLY A 303 3.14 11.37 -14.98
N ASN A 304 2.62 12.48 -14.47
CA ASN A 304 1.16 12.70 -14.29
C ASN A 304 0.37 12.56 -15.59
N ILE A 305 0.96 12.89 -16.75
CA ILE A 305 0.33 12.76 -18.07
C ILE A 305 0.09 11.27 -18.38
N VAL A 306 1.12 10.43 -18.21
CA VAL A 306 1.02 8.99 -18.43
C VAL A 306 -0.03 8.37 -17.53
N LEU A 307 -0.09 8.77 -16.25
CA LEU A 307 -1.14 8.30 -15.34
C LEU A 307 -2.55 8.75 -15.74
N ARG A 308 -2.70 10.00 -16.19
CA ARG A 308 -3.99 10.52 -16.66
C ARG A 308 -4.48 9.72 -17.86
N ASP A 309 -3.60 9.45 -18.81
CA ASP A 309 -3.92 8.71 -20.03
C ASP A 309 -4.28 7.26 -19.69
N ARG A 310 -3.49 6.58 -18.82
CA ARG A 310 -3.83 5.24 -18.29
C ARG A 310 -5.20 5.22 -17.60
N LYS A 311 -5.51 6.24 -16.79
CA LYS A 311 -6.80 6.35 -16.10
C LYS A 311 -7.95 6.46 -17.09
N GLN A 312 -7.85 7.36 -18.07
CA GLN A 312 -8.90 7.52 -19.10
C GLN A 312 -9.10 6.23 -19.91
N LEU A 313 -8.00 5.57 -20.31
CA LEU A 313 -8.07 4.29 -21.01
C LEU A 313 -8.76 3.20 -20.17
N SER A 314 -8.50 3.15 -18.86
CA SER A 314 -9.09 2.15 -17.98
C SER A 314 -10.59 2.35 -17.72
N GLN A 315 -11.09 3.59 -17.85
CA GLN A 315 -12.48 3.95 -17.55
C GLN A 315 -13.37 3.94 -18.80
N ASP A 316 -12.89 4.55 -19.88
CA ASP A 316 -13.71 4.83 -21.07
C ASP A 316 -13.20 4.12 -22.33
N GLY A 317 -12.04 3.45 -22.29
CA GLY A 317 -11.43 2.81 -23.44
C GLY A 317 -10.87 3.81 -24.46
N ILE A 318 -10.54 3.29 -25.65
CA ILE A 318 -9.96 4.06 -26.76
C ILE A 318 -10.65 3.73 -28.08
N MET A 319 -10.74 4.76 -28.93
CA MET A 319 -11.15 4.68 -30.32
C MET A 319 -10.07 5.33 -31.19
N ILE A 320 -9.46 4.52 -32.06
CA ILE A 320 -8.46 4.95 -33.03
C ILE A 320 -9.16 5.12 -34.37
N VAL A 321 -8.96 6.26 -35.00
CA VAL A 321 -9.54 6.59 -36.32
C VAL A 321 -8.40 6.78 -37.28
N VAL A 322 -8.31 5.97 -38.33
CA VAL A 322 -7.24 6.02 -39.33
C VAL A 322 -7.82 6.51 -40.65
N VAL A 323 -7.20 7.54 -41.21
CA VAL A 323 -7.61 8.15 -42.48
C VAL A 323 -6.38 8.39 -43.33
N THR A 324 -6.46 8.08 -44.61
CA THR A 324 -5.42 8.37 -45.59
C THR A 324 -5.88 9.51 -46.47
N ILE A 325 -5.09 10.58 -46.54
CA ILE A 325 -5.41 11.83 -47.25
C ILE A 325 -4.33 12.10 -48.30
N GLN A 326 -4.74 12.58 -49.47
CA GLN A 326 -3.84 13.03 -50.52
C GLN A 326 -3.24 14.41 -50.17
N LYS A 327 -1.93 14.54 -50.28
CA LYS A 327 -1.19 15.77 -49.93
C LYS A 327 -1.67 17.04 -50.62
N ASP A 328 -1.86 16.97 -51.94
CA ASP A 328 -2.05 18.15 -52.77
C ASP A 328 -3.51 18.65 -52.78
N THR A 329 -4.46 17.73 -52.64
CA THR A 329 -5.91 18.00 -52.77
C THR A 329 -6.62 18.01 -51.41
N GLY A 330 -6.04 17.36 -50.39
CA GLY A 330 -6.71 17.14 -49.11
C GLY A 330 -7.83 16.10 -49.18
N GLU A 331 -7.95 15.38 -50.30
CA GLU A 331 -8.98 14.36 -50.49
C GLU A 331 -8.68 13.08 -49.71
N VAL A 332 -9.73 12.44 -49.19
CA VAL A 332 -9.61 11.16 -48.47
C VAL A 332 -9.46 10.03 -49.48
N LEU A 333 -8.27 9.43 -49.54
CA LEU A 333 -7.95 8.31 -50.42
C LEU A 333 -8.41 6.96 -49.85
N ALA A 334 -8.36 6.80 -48.52
CA ALA A 334 -8.78 5.58 -47.83
C ALA A 334 -9.22 5.85 -46.38
N GLY A 335 -10.10 5.01 -45.84
CA GLY A 335 -10.73 5.18 -44.53
C GLY A 335 -12.00 6.05 -44.57
N PRO A 336 -12.56 6.47 -43.41
CA PRO A 336 -12.03 6.26 -42.06
C PRO A 336 -12.19 4.82 -41.55
N ASP A 337 -11.09 4.22 -41.14
CA ASP A 337 -11.09 2.94 -40.43
C ASP A 337 -11.08 3.19 -38.92
N ILE A 338 -11.99 2.53 -38.20
CA ILE A 338 -12.15 2.71 -36.76
C ILE A 338 -11.80 1.42 -36.03
N VAL A 339 -10.86 1.51 -35.10
CA VAL A 339 -10.46 0.41 -34.21
C VAL A 339 -10.73 0.82 -32.78
N THR A 340 -11.43 -0.02 -32.02
CA THR A 340 -11.75 0.26 -30.61
C THR A 340 -11.17 -0.81 -29.68
N ARG A 341 -10.78 -0.39 -28.47
CA ARG A 341 -10.36 -1.30 -27.39
C ARG A 341 -10.90 -0.78 -26.06
N GLY A 342 -11.55 -1.66 -25.29
CA GLY A 342 -12.09 -1.32 -23.97
C GLY A 342 -13.27 -0.33 -23.96
N PHE A 343 -13.75 0.11 -25.13
CA PHE A 343 -14.86 1.05 -25.25
C PHE A 343 -16.19 0.34 -25.55
N VAL A 344 -16.32 -0.30 -26.72
CA VAL A 344 -17.52 -1.09 -27.09
C VAL A 344 -17.11 -2.44 -27.66
N TYR A 345 -17.95 -3.45 -27.48
CA TYR A 345 -17.73 -4.75 -28.10
C TYR A 345 -18.16 -4.68 -29.58
N VAL A 346 -17.18 -4.69 -30.48
CA VAL A 346 -17.37 -4.43 -31.92
C VAL A 346 -18.48 -5.28 -32.54
N ARG A 347 -18.57 -6.57 -32.17
CA ARG A 347 -19.58 -7.49 -32.73
C ARG A 347 -21.01 -7.14 -32.35
N GLU A 348 -21.22 -6.40 -31.27
CA GLU A 348 -22.55 -5.98 -30.80
C GLU A 348 -22.81 -4.49 -31.06
N SER A 349 -21.86 -3.78 -31.68
CA SER A 349 -21.89 -2.32 -31.86
C SER A 349 -21.51 -1.89 -33.27
N GLU A 350 -21.76 -2.73 -34.28
CA GLU A 350 -21.46 -2.43 -35.68
C GLU A 350 -22.12 -1.14 -36.14
N GLN A 351 -23.41 -0.95 -35.80
CA GLN A 351 -24.14 0.26 -36.17
C GLN A 351 -23.55 1.53 -35.55
N LEU A 352 -23.06 1.47 -34.30
CA LEU A 352 -22.38 2.61 -33.66
C LEU A 352 -21.06 2.94 -34.37
N ILE A 353 -20.37 1.92 -34.87
CA ILE A 353 -19.10 2.09 -35.60
C ILE A 353 -19.37 2.68 -36.99
N GLU A 354 -20.41 2.23 -37.68
CA GLU A 354 -20.80 2.83 -38.97
C GLU A 354 -21.27 4.28 -38.79
N ASP A 355 -22.12 4.57 -37.81
CA ASP A 355 -22.51 5.94 -37.47
C ASP A 355 -21.27 6.80 -37.16
N ALA A 356 -20.30 6.26 -36.41
CA ALA A 356 -19.05 6.94 -36.12
C ALA A 356 -18.23 7.22 -37.38
N LYS A 357 -18.14 6.28 -38.32
CA LYS A 357 -17.46 6.50 -39.61
C LYS A 357 -18.14 7.61 -40.41
N GLU A 358 -19.47 7.64 -40.45
CA GLU A 358 -20.22 8.71 -41.11
C GLU A 358 -19.91 10.07 -40.49
N ARG A 359 -19.90 10.17 -39.15
CA ARG A 359 -19.54 11.42 -38.46
C ARG A 359 -18.11 11.88 -38.74
N VAL A 360 -17.17 10.95 -38.89
CA VAL A 360 -15.80 11.27 -39.28
C VAL A 360 -15.75 11.78 -40.71
N LYS A 361 -16.44 11.14 -41.66
CA LYS A 361 -16.54 11.61 -43.06
C LYS A 361 -17.13 13.02 -43.11
N GLU A 362 -18.24 13.28 -42.43
CA GLU A 362 -18.84 14.62 -42.33
C GLU A 362 -17.86 15.66 -41.76
N ALA A 363 -17.02 15.28 -40.79
CA ALA A 363 -16.01 16.16 -40.21
C ALA A 363 -14.92 16.51 -41.22
N LEU A 364 -14.46 15.52 -42.00
CA LEU A 364 -13.43 15.66 -43.02
C LEU A 364 -13.94 16.49 -44.20
N ASP A 365 -15.15 16.20 -44.71
CA ASP A 365 -15.77 16.94 -45.81
C ASP A 365 -15.91 18.43 -45.47
N LEU A 366 -16.29 18.76 -44.24
CA LEU A 366 -16.34 20.14 -43.77
C LEU A 366 -14.97 20.82 -43.76
N CYS A 367 -13.91 20.08 -43.40
CA CYS A 367 -12.55 20.60 -43.41
C CYS A 367 -12.10 20.88 -44.85
N ILE A 368 -12.39 19.97 -45.79
CA ILE A 368 -12.10 20.12 -47.22
C ILE A 368 -12.84 21.33 -47.80
N GLN A 369 -14.16 21.45 -47.55
CA GLN A 369 -14.97 22.58 -48.01
C GLN A 369 -14.46 23.93 -47.51
N ARG A 370 -13.95 23.97 -46.28
CA ARG A 370 -13.36 25.17 -45.66
C ARG A 370 -11.89 25.37 -46.00
N LYS A 371 -11.30 24.52 -46.85
CA LYS A 371 -9.88 24.52 -47.24
C LYS A 371 -8.94 24.48 -46.02
N ILE A 372 -9.32 23.74 -44.98
CA ILE A 372 -8.49 23.54 -43.78
C ILE A 372 -7.50 22.42 -44.08
N THR A 373 -6.21 22.77 -44.15
CA THR A 373 -5.12 21.81 -44.42
C THR A 373 -4.32 21.47 -43.16
N GLU A 374 -4.50 22.23 -42.07
CA GLU A 374 -3.77 22.02 -40.82
C GLU A 374 -4.20 20.74 -40.09
N TRP A 375 -3.28 19.78 -39.97
CA TRP A 375 -3.55 18.48 -39.34
C TRP A 375 -4.06 18.58 -37.91
N ALA A 376 -3.55 19.55 -37.13
CA ALA A 376 -3.99 19.74 -35.75
C ALA A 376 -5.48 20.09 -35.68
N VAL A 377 -5.95 20.91 -36.62
CA VAL A 377 -7.35 21.35 -36.71
C VAL A 377 -8.24 20.21 -37.20
N ILE A 378 -7.82 19.46 -38.23
CA ILE A 378 -8.56 18.29 -38.72
C ILE A 378 -8.70 17.24 -37.60
N LYS A 379 -7.61 16.92 -36.92
CA LYS A 379 -7.61 15.98 -35.78
C LYS A 379 -8.52 16.47 -34.64
N ALA A 380 -8.57 17.78 -34.37
CA ALA A 380 -9.47 18.34 -33.37
C ALA A 380 -10.95 18.23 -33.78
N GLN A 381 -11.29 18.57 -35.03
CA GLN A 381 -12.67 18.48 -35.54
C GLN A 381 -13.21 17.05 -35.51
N VAL A 382 -12.40 16.07 -35.94
CA VAL A 382 -12.74 14.66 -35.85
C VAL A 382 -13.00 14.25 -34.39
N ARG A 383 -12.10 14.64 -33.48
CA ARG A 383 -12.22 14.33 -32.04
C ARG A 383 -13.47 14.91 -31.41
N ASP A 384 -13.80 16.17 -31.71
CA ASP A 384 -14.91 16.89 -31.10
C ASP A 384 -16.26 16.34 -31.58
N ARG A 385 -16.43 16.16 -32.90
CA ARG A 385 -17.66 15.62 -33.48
C ARG A 385 -17.91 14.19 -33.02
N LEU A 386 -16.87 13.36 -33.09
CA LEU A 386 -16.98 11.97 -32.68
C LEU A 386 -17.18 11.86 -31.17
N GLY A 387 -16.46 12.65 -30.37
CA GLY A 387 -16.62 12.68 -28.92
C GLY A 387 -18.04 13.05 -28.48
N LYS A 388 -18.65 14.04 -29.12
CA LYS A 388 -20.05 14.42 -28.86
C LYS A 388 -21.01 13.28 -29.21
N HIS A 389 -20.87 12.70 -30.39
CA HIS A 389 -21.73 11.61 -30.84
C HIS A 389 -21.64 10.37 -29.92
N LEU A 390 -20.42 9.96 -29.57
CA LEU A 390 -20.21 8.80 -28.69
C LEU A 390 -20.77 9.05 -27.28
N TYR A 391 -20.64 10.27 -26.76
CA TYR A 391 -21.22 10.62 -25.47
C TYR A 391 -22.76 10.60 -25.50
N GLU A 392 -23.38 11.15 -26.54
CA GLU A 392 -24.84 11.15 -26.71
C GLU A 392 -25.42 9.73 -26.81
N LYS A 393 -24.70 8.82 -27.50
CA LYS A 393 -25.14 7.44 -27.70
C LYS A 393 -24.83 6.50 -26.53
N THR A 394 -23.73 6.74 -25.81
CA THR A 394 -23.19 5.76 -24.84
C THR A 394 -22.98 6.31 -23.43
N GLY A 395 -23.09 7.62 -23.21
CA GLY A 395 -22.80 8.28 -21.94
C GLY A 395 -21.30 8.28 -21.55
N ARG A 396 -20.42 7.75 -22.39
CA ARG A 396 -18.99 7.55 -22.13
C ARG A 396 -18.12 8.42 -23.03
N ARG A 397 -16.90 8.72 -22.60
CA ARG A 397 -15.95 9.59 -23.33
C ARG A 397 -14.62 8.88 -23.60
N PRO A 398 -14.59 7.97 -24.59
CA PRO A 398 -13.35 7.25 -24.90
C PRO A 398 -12.25 8.22 -25.32
N MET A 399 -11.00 7.81 -25.13
CA MET A 399 -9.89 8.49 -25.76
C MET A 399 -10.01 8.34 -27.28
N ILE A 400 -10.16 9.44 -28.01
CA ILE A 400 -10.23 9.44 -29.48
C ILE A 400 -8.86 9.85 -30.04
N LEU A 401 -8.26 8.96 -30.82
CA LEU A 401 -6.95 9.14 -31.43
C LEU A 401 -7.05 9.10 -32.97
N PRO A 402 -7.18 10.25 -33.63
CA PRO A 402 -7.17 10.34 -35.08
C PRO A 402 -5.73 10.31 -35.64
N ILE A 403 -5.46 9.33 -36.49
CA ILE A 403 -4.22 9.11 -37.23
C ILE A 403 -4.48 9.46 -38.70
N ILE A 404 -3.75 10.43 -39.21
CA ILE A 404 -3.83 10.87 -40.61
C ILE A 404 -2.55 10.40 -41.29
N MET A 405 -2.69 9.62 -42.36
CA MET A 405 -1.61 9.21 -43.25
C MET A 405 -1.66 10.08 -44.52
N GLU A 406 -0.53 10.63 -44.94
CA GLU A 406 -0.42 11.40 -46.16
C GLU A 406 0.23 10.52 -47.24
N VAL A 407 -0.38 10.47 -48.43
CA VAL A 407 0.11 9.70 -49.59
C VAL A 407 0.20 10.59 -50.82
#